data_AF-A0A6B8T651-F1
#
_entry.id   AF-A0A6B8T651-F1
#
_cell.length_a   1.000
_cell.length_b   1.000
_cell.length_c   1.000
_cell.angle_alpha   90.00
_cell.angle_beta   90.00
_cell.angle_gamma   90.00
#
_symmetry.space_group_name_H-M   'P 1'
#
loop_
_entity.id
_entity.type
_entity.pdbx_description
1 polymer ?
#
loop_
_entity_poly.entity_id
_entity_poly.type
_entity_poly.pdbx_seq_one_letter_code
_entity_poly.pdbx_strand_id
1 'polypeptide(L)'
;MKKLYFLSFIAALLLSACARPDDGMHDDYSMHSKESKGSQGGIQPQGGLVTAGEWNDLDNWDFYQKTLMKEPFKGFPDDWQMYTNHRIAVAITAKNKPASNATVTLFRNDTPIWTAKTDNLGRAELWVGAFQKENELNTALLRLKVNEQWVSTAAISETQVNRIALDETLPSPTNLVQIAFMVDATGSMGDELEFLKMDLKKVIAEVQKTNTQLKISTATVFYRDEGDEYVVKHSPFTEDINQTTEFISQQRADGGGDFPEAVDKALVQLNQLQWQPEARTRIAFLVLDAPPHNKPAVISSIQYSVKTAAASGIKLIPVVASGIDKTTEFLMRFIAMYTNGTYVFITDHSGIGNKHLEPSVGEYQVEKLSDLMVRLIKKYSE
;
A
#
# COMPACT_ATOMS: atom_id res chain seq x y z
N MET A 1 -0.04 -2.97 -75.69
CA MET A 1 -1.34 -2.97 -76.40
C MET A 1 -1.94 -1.56 -76.33
N LYS A 2 -2.84 -1.19 -77.26
CA LYS A 2 -3.33 0.21 -77.46
C LYS A 2 -4.56 0.57 -76.61
N LYS A 3 -4.82 1.90 -76.52
CA LYS A 3 -6.03 2.69 -76.11
C LYS A 3 -5.85 3.38 -74.74
N LEU A 4 -5.84 4.73 -74.56
CA LEU A 4 -6.55 5.88 -75.20
C LEU A 4 -8.05 5.86 -74.81
N TYR A 5 -8.70 6.86 -74.18
CA TYR A 5 -8.78 8.34 -74.36
C TYR A 5 -9.00 9.09 -73.00
N PHE A 6 -8.68 10.38 -72.75
CA PHE A 6 -9.26 11.68 -73.25
C PHE A 6 -10.76 11.85 -72.86
N LEU A 7 -11.35 12.96 -72.36
CA LEU A 7 -11.08 14.41 -72.12
C LEU A 7 -11.10 14.75 -70.58
N SER A 8 -10.83 15.93 -69.99
CA SER A 8 -10.43 17.32 -70.38
C SER A 8 -11.47 18.42 -70.71
N PHE A 9 -11.79 19.34 -69.76
CA PHE A 9 -12.14 20.81 -69.87
C PHE A 9 -12.71 21.35 -68.51
N ILE A 10 -12.74 22.64 -68.09
CA ILE A 10 -11.89 23.87 -68.13
C ILE A 10 -12.79 25.07 -67.72
N ALA A 11 -12.32 25.94 -66.80
CA ALA A 11 -12.76 27.35 -66.52
C ALA A 11 -14.25 27.64 -66.16
N ALA A 12 -14.67 28.79 -65.62
CA ALA A 12 -14.06 30.05 -65.15
C ALA A 12 -14.83 30.50 -63.86
N LEU A 13 -14.25 31.09 -62.81
CA LEU A 13 -13.74 32.48 -62.69
C LEU A 13 -14.81 33.56 -62.97
N LEU A 14 -15.30 34.25 -61.92
CA LEU A 14 -15.38 35.74 -61.85
C LEU A 14 -15.80 36.26 -60.46
N LEU A 15 -15.36 37.48 -60.15
CA LEU A 15 -15.59 38.21 -58.90
C LEU A 15 -16.91 39.00 -58.93
N SER A 16 -17.43 39.38 -57.76
CA SER A 16 -17.92 40.75 -57.47
C SER A 16 -18.18 40.95 -55.97
N ALA A 17 -17.99 42.18 -55.49
CA ALA A 17 -18.28 42.61 -54.13
C ALA A 17 -19.45 43.60 -54.10
N CYS A 18 -20.13 43.74 -52.94
CA CYS A 18 -20.44 45.02 -52.26
C CYS A 18 -21.67 44.98 -51.33
N ALA A 19 -21.52 45.68 -50.20
CA ALA A 19 -22.51 46.44 -49.42
C ALA A 19 -23.74 45.76 -48.74
N ARG A 20 -24.00 46.24 -47.51
CA ARG A 20 -25.22 46.03 -46.69
C ARG A 20 -26.33 47.04 -47.12
N PRO A 21 -27.61 46.87 -46.71
CA PRO A 21 -28.04 47.35 -45.37
C PRO A 21 -29.08 46.46 -44.65
N ASP A 22 -29.46 46.92 -43.45
CA ASP A 22 -30.55 46.50 -42.54
C ASP A 22 -31.80 45.88 -43.18
N ASP A 23 -32.37 44.89 -42.48
CA ASP A 23 -33.75 44.98 -41.97
C ASP A 23 -33.99 43.92 -40.87
N GLY A 24 -34.75 44.27 -39.83
CA GLY A 24 -34.97 43.43 -38.66
C GLY A 24 -36.22 42.55 -38.75
N MET A 25 -36.14 41.33 -38.22
CA MET A 25 -37.31 40.52 -37.84
C MET A 25 -36.97 39.73 -36.57
N HIS A 26 -37.91 39.72 -35.62
CA HIS A 26 -37.77 38.96 -34.37
C HIS A 26 -37.81 37.47 -34.64
N ASP A 27 -36.93 36.70 -33.97
CA ASP A 27 -37.22 35.31 -33.60
C ASP A 27 -36.80 35.05 -32.15
N ASP A 28 -37.77 34.62 -31.35
CA ASP A 28 -37.65 34.36 -29.92
C ASP A 28 -37.15 32.93 -29.69
N TYR A 29 -35.87 32.80 -29.31
CA TYR A 29 -35.30 31.54 -28.82
C TYR A 29 -34.63 31.75 -27.46
N SER A 30 -35.45 32.07 -26.46
CA SER A 30 -35.14 31.82 -25.06
C SER A 30 -34.99 30.32 -24.78
N MET A 31 -33.83 29.75 -25.12
CA MET A 31 -33.43 28.44 -24.58
C MET A 31 -33.17 28.59 -23.08
N HIS A 32 -34.22 28.42 -22.29
CA HIS A 32 -34.11 27.99 -20.90
C HIS A 32 -33.33 26.68 -20.85
N SER A 33 -32.02 26.77 -20.64
CA SER A 33 -31.26 25.69 -20.04
C SER A 33 -31.88 25.41 -18.69
N LYS A 34 -32.74 24.37 -18.62
CA LYS A 34 -33.15 23.80 -17.35
C LYS A 34 -31.89 23.37 -16.63
N GLU A 35 -31.48 24.14 -15.64
CA GLU A 35 -30.64 23.63 -14.57
C GLU A 35 -31.35 22.38 -14.03
N SER A 36 -30.84 21.20 -14.38
CA SER A 36 -31.15 20.04 -13.57
C SER A 36 -30.51 20.33 -12.22
N LYS A 37 -31.34 20.75 -11.26
CA LYS A 37 -31.05 20.61 -9.83
C LYS A 37 -30.99 19.12 -9.55
N GLY A 38 -29.87 18.51 -9.95
CA GLY A 38 -29.44 17.21 -9.46
C GLY A 38 -29.38 17.33 -7.95
N SER A 39 -30.26 16.60 -7.28
CA SER A 39 -30.30 16.53 -5.83
C SER A 39 -29.01 15.86 -5.35
N GLN A 40 -27.94 16.64 -5.18
CA GLN A 40 -26.81 16.26 -4.34
C GLN A 40 -27.29 16.20 -2.88
N GLY A 41 -27.99 15.12 -2.56
CA GLY A 41 -28.05 14.61 -1.19
C GLY A 41 -26.68 14.04 -0.87
N GLY A 42 -25.72 14.92 -0.61
CA GLY A 42 -24.37 14.52 -0.23
C GLY A 42 -24.45 13.62 1.00
N ILE A 43 -23.90 12.41 0.90
CA ILE A 43 -23.84 11.50 2.04
C ILE A 43 -22.95 12.15 3.09
N GLN A 44 -23.53 12.56 4.22
CA GLN A 44 -22.77 13.14 5.31
C GLN A 44 -21.71 12.13 5.77
N PRO A 45 -20.42 12.49 5.89
CA PRO A 45 -19.38 11.54 6.26
C PRO A 45 -19.68 10.81 7.56
N GLN A 46 -19.75 9.48 7.46
CA GLN A 46 -19.93 8.55 8.58
C GLN A 46 -18.95 7.40 8.41
N GLY A 47 -18.41 6.90 9.52
CA GLY A 47 -17.50 5.74 9.52
C GLY A 47 -18.25 4.45 9.22
N GLY A 48 -17.58 3.51 8.56
CA GLY A 48 -18.16 2.23 8.15
C GLY A 48 -18.89 2.27 6.80
N LEU A 49 -18.69 3.31 6.00
CA LEU A 49 -19.30 3.41 4.67
C LEU A 49 -18.38 2.90 3.55
N VAL A 50 -17.09 3.22 3.59
CA VAL A 50 -16.10 2.82 2.58
C VAL A 50 -16.01 1.29 2.50
N THR A 51 -15.88 0.74 1.28
CA THR A 51 -15.79 -0.70 1.02
C THR A 51 -14.43 -1.07 0.47
N ALA A 52 -13.82 -2.15 0.96
CA ALA A 52 -12.48 -2.59 0.58
C ALA A 52 -12.39 -4.12 0.41
N GLY A 53 -11.34 -4.58 -0.26
CA GLY A 53 -10.93 -5.99 -0.30
C GLY A 53 -9.52 -6.18 0.25
N GLU A 54 -9.20 -7.40 0.69
CA GLU A 54 -7.85 -7.86 1.06
C GLU A 54 -7.32 -8.83 -0.01
N TRP A 55 -6.03 -8.74 -0.31
CA TRP A 55 -5.29 -9.79 -0.99
C TRP A 55 -3.95 -10.07 -0.31
N ASN A 56 -3.66 -11.35 -0.07
CA ASN A 56 -2.39 -11.78 0.51
C ASN A 56 -1.59 -12.61 -0.50
N ASP A 57 -0.57 -12.02 -1.12
CA ASP A 57 0.30 -12.70 -2.08
C ASP A 57 1.18 -13.79 -1.44
N LEU A 58 1.46 -13.72 -0.13
CA LEU A 58 2.28 -14.72 0.57
C LEU A 58 1.53 -16.04 0.78
N ASP A 59 0.23 -15.95 1.10
CA ASP A 59 -0.70 -17.07 1.19
C ASP A 59 -1.15 -17.57 -0.21
N ASN A 60 -1.07 -16.72 -1.26
CA ASN A 60 -1.47 -17.03 -2.65
C ASN A 60 -0.28 -17.07 -3.64
N TRP A 61 0.87 -17.59 -3.19
CA TRP A 61 2.16 -17.45 -3.88
C TRP A 61 2.17 -17.92 -5.35
N ASP A 62 1.57 -19.08 -5.63
CA ASP A 62 1.41 -19.63 -6.98
C ASP A 62 0.67 -18.68 -7.94
N PHE A 63 -0.37 -17.99 -7.44
CA PHE A 63 -1.13 -17.02 -8.22
C PHE A 63 -0.30 -15.76 -8.45
N TYR A 64 0.39 -15.29 -7.41
CA TYR A 64 1.28 -14.14 -7.49
C TYR A 64 2.37 -14.35 -8.56
N GLN A 65 3.12 -15.46 -8.50
CA GLN A 65 4.16 -15.77 -9.47
C GLN A 65 3.62 -15.88 -10.90
N LYS A 66 2.49 -16.57 -11.12
CA LYS A 66 1.82 -16.66 -12.43
C LYS A 66 1.31 -15.33 -12.95
N THR A 67 0.99 -14.39 -12.06
CA THR A 67 0.52 -13.05 -12.41
C THR A 67 1.69 -12.15 -12.76
N LEU A 68 2.75 -12.12 -11.95
CA LEU A 68 3.97 -11.34 -12.21
C LEU A 68 4.63 -11.70 -13.55
N MET A 69 4.48 -12.93 -14.04
CA MET A 69 5.03 -13.36 -15.33
C MET A 69 4.23 -12.88 -16.57
N LYS A 70 3.10 -12.18 -16.39
CA LYS A 70 2.29 -11.62 -17.48
C LYS A 70 2.81 -10.23 -17.86
N GLU A 71 2.63 -9.84 -19.12
CA GLU A 71 2.80 -8.43 -19.52
C GLU A 71 1.58 -7.60 -19.08
N PRO A 72 1.76 -6.34 -18.63
CA PRO A 72 3.03 -5.61 -18.44
C PRO A 72 3.73 -5.91 -17.11
N PHE A 73 3.11 -6.69 -16.21
CA PHE A 73 3.51 -6.85 -14.80
C PHE A 73 4.94 -7.38 -14.60
N LYS A 74 5.46 -8.10 -15.59
CA LYS A 74 6.82 -8.65 -15.63
C LYS A 74 7.91 -7.58 -15.58
N GLY A 75 7.64 -6.35 -16.04
CA GLY A 75 8.57 -5.23 -15.96
C GLY A 75 8.62 -4.54 -14.58
N PHE A 76 7.54 -4.61 -13.80
CA PHE A 76 7.38 -3.81 -12.57
C PHE A 76 8.43 -4.07 -11.47
N PRO A 77 9.01 -5.28 -11.31
CA PRO A 77 10.17 -5.48 -10.42
C PRO A 77 11.40 -4.65 -10.81
N ASP A 78 11.61 -4.40 -12.12
CA ASP A 78 12.72 -3.57 -12.60
C ASP A 78 12.43 -2.08 -12.41
N ASP A 79 11.18 -1.64 -12.62
CA ASP A 79 10.75 -0.24 -12.45
C ASP A 79 10.99 0.28 -11.02
N TRP A 80 10.78 -0.57 -10.01
CA TRP A 80 10.99 -0.25 -8.59
C TRP A 80 12.28 -0.85 -8.01
N GLN A 81 13.03 -1.62 -8.81
CA GLN A 81 14.18 -2.39 -8.35
C GLN A 81 13.85 -3.25 -7.11
N MET A 82 12.70 -3.92 -7.12
CA MET A 82 12.16 -4.70 -6.00
C MET A 82 11.81 -6.12 -6.48
N TYR A 83 12.65 -7.08 -6.11
CA TYR A 83 12.65 -8.45 -6.66
C TYR A 83 12.24 -9.51 -5.64
N THR A 84 11.16 -10.25 -5.97
CA THR A 84 10.57 -11.27 -5.08
C THR A 84 10.90 -12.70 -5.49
N ASN A 85 11.82 -12.91 -6.44
CA ASN A 85 12.03 -14.23 -7.06
C ASN A 85 12.78 -15.23 -6.16
N HIS A 86 13.49 -14.75 -5.13
CA HIS A 86 14.21 -15.59 -4.16
C HIS A 86 13.64 -15.39 -2.73
N ARG A 87 12.44 -15.92 -2.51
CA ARG A 87 11.73 -15.94 -1.22
C ARG A 87 12.20 -17.13 -0.37
N ILE A 88 12.63 -16.88 0.86
CA ILE A 88 12.97 -17.88 1.86
C ILE A 88 11.95 -17.80 3.02
N ALA A 89 10.89 -18.59 2.90
CA ALA A 89 9.87 -18.70 3.94
C ALA A 89 10.39 -19.52 5.13
N VAL A 90 10.23 -19.03 6.36
CA VAL A 90 10.61 -19.73 7.60
C VAL A 90 9.41 -19.93 8.52
N ALA A 91 9.40 -21.04 9.26
CA ALA A 91 8.46 -21.26 10.37
C ALA A 91 9.21 -21.80 11.59
N ILE A 92 9.11 -21.09 12.71
CA ILE A 92 9.87 -21.35 13.92
C ILE A 92 8.93 -21.75 15.06
N THR A 93 9.29 -22.84 15.74
CA THR A 93 8.67 -23.21 17.02
C THR A 93 9.69 -23.21 18.15
N ALA A 94 9.22 -22.92 19.37
CA ALA A 94 9.97 -23.01 20.61
C ALA A 94 9.16 -23.87 21.59
N LYS A 95 9.74 -24.97 22.10
CA LYS A 95 9.01 -26.00 22.88
C LYS A 95 7.65 -26.39 22.25
N ASN A 96 7.65 -26.68 20.94
CA ASN A 96 6.47 -27.06 20.15
C ASN A 96 5.35 -26.02 20.05
N LYS A 97 5.58 -24.76 20.44
CA LYS A 97 4.65 -23.63 20.22
C LYS A 97 5.20 -22.68 19.17
N PRO A 98 4.36 -21.94 18.42
CA PRO A 98 4.82 -20.84 17.57
C PRO A 98 5.76 -19.88 18.32
N ALA A 99 6.93 -19.62 17.74
CA ALA A 99 7.90 -18.69 18.29
C ALA A 99 7.63 -17.29 17.75
N SER A 100 6.80 -16.48 18.42
CA SER A 100 6.42 -15.14 17.96
C SER A 100 7.42 -14.05 18.38
N ASN A 101 7.52 -12.99 17.56
CA ASN A 101 8.45 -11.85 17.74
C ASN A 101 9.95 -12.26 17.84
N ALA A 102 10.30 -13.47 17.40
CA ALA A 102 11.68 -13.94 17.31
C ALA A 102 12.35 -13.28 16.10
N THR A 103 13.58 -12.81 16.30
CA THR A 103 14.35 -12.17 15.23
C THR A 103 15.04 -13.24 14.40
N VAL A 104 14.82 -13.23 13.09
CA VAL A 104 15.41 -14.19 12.14
C VAL A 104 16.26 -13.43 11.15
N THR A 105 17.54 -13.80 11.04
CA THR A 105 18.48 -13.17 10.10
C THR A 105 19.00 -14.22 9.13
N LEU A 106 18.82 -13.96 7.84
CA LEU A 106 19.38 -14.72 6.74
C LEU A 106 20.78 -14.19 6.41
N PHE A 107 21.75 -15.10 6.39
CA PHE A 107 23.14 -14.83 6.03
C PHE A 107 23.50 -15.51 4.71
N ARG A 108 24.37 -14.88 3.93
CA ARG A 108 25.08 -15.44 2.78
C ARG A 108 26.58 -15.32 3.06
N ASN A 109 27.32 -16.43 3.11
CA ASN A 109 28.77 -16.42 3.42
C ASN A 109 29.10 -15.53 4.64
N ASP A 110 28.39 -15.75 5.74
CA ASP A 110 28.49 -15.03 7.02
C ASP A 110 28.23 -13.50 6.95
N THR A 111 27.74 -12.97 5.82
CA THR A 111 27.22 -11.61 5.67
C THR A 111 25.69 -11.59 5.83
N PRO A 112 25.09 -10.77 6.72
CA PRO A 112 23.64 -10.68 6.86
C PRO A 112 23.02 -9.98 5.64
N ILE A 113 22.06 -10.63 4.99
CA ILE A 113 21.40 -10.10 3.79
C ILE A 113 19.97 -9.61 4.07
N TRP A 114 19.23 -10.28 4.95
CA TRP A 114 17.87 -9.89 5.35
C TRP A 114 17.60 -10.27 6.81
N THR A 115 16.85 -9.42 7.53
CA THR A 115 16.38 -9.68 8.88
C THR A 115 14.88 -9.42 8.93
N ALA A 116 14.14 -10.29 9.62
CA ALA A 116 12.71 -10.11 9.89
C ALA A 116 12.37 -10.58 11.31
N LYS A 117 11.15 -10.27 11.79
CA LYS A 117 10.59 -10.92 12.97
C LYS A 117 9.44 -11.86 12.62
N THR A 118 9.30 -12.93 13.39
CA THR A 118 8.19 -13.89 13.25
C THR A 118 6.84 -13.32 13.70
N ASP A 119 5.78 -13.70 13.00
CA ASP A 119 4.39 -13.40 13.37
C ASP A 119 3.88 -14.24 14.57
N ASN A 120 2.62 -14.04 14.94
CA ASN A 120 1.88 -14.83 15.94
C ASN A 120 1.88 -16.34 15.66
N LEU A 121 2.04 -16.75 14.40
CA LEU A 121 2.13 -18.15 13.96
C LEU A 121 3.58 -18.64 13.82
N GLY A 122 4.57 -17.85 14.24
CA GLY A 122 5.99 -18.19 14.19
C GLY A 122 6.60 -18.11 12.78
N ARG A 123 5.92 -17.46 11.83
CA ARG A 123 6.33 -17.37 10.42
C ARG A 123 7.02 -16.05 10.11
N ALA A 124 8.04 -16.08 9.27
CA ALA A 124 8.65 -14.89 8.69
C ALA A 124 9.05 -15.13 7.23
N GLU A 125 9.22 -14.05 6.49
CA GLU A 125 9.65 -14.07 5.09
C GLU A 125 11.00 -13.36 4.99
N LEU A 126 11.97 -14.03 4.37
CA LEU A 126 13.33 -13.55 4.20
C LEU A 126 13.65 -13.51 2.71
N TRP A 127 14.41 -12.51 2.27
CA TRP A 127 14.50 -12.20 0.84
C TRP A 127 15.95 -12.07 0.39
N VAL A 128 16.26 -12.72 -0.73
CA VAL A 128 17.58 -12.69 -1.37
C VAL A 128 17.47 -11.88 -2.67
N GLY A 129 18.46 -11.04 -2.97
CA GLY A 129 18.39 -10.16 -4.15
C GLY A 129 17.27 -9.11 -4.10
N ALA A 130 16.62 -8.89 -2.95
CA ALA A 130 15.42 -8.06 -2.81
C ALA A 130 15.48 -6.69 -3.52
N PHE A 131 16.65 -6.06 -3.52
CA PHE A 131 16.91 -4.76 -4.16
C PHE A 131 18.05 -4.79 -5.20
N GLN A 132 18.45 -5.99 -5.61
CA GLN A 132 19.48 -6.21 -6.63
C GLN A 132 19.16 -7.50 -7.38
N LYS A 133 18.77 -7.37 -8.65
CA LYS A 133 18.33 -8.49 -9.48
C LYS A 133 19.36 -9.62 -9.49
N GLU A 134 18.93 -10.79 -9.03
CA GLU A 134 19.66 -12.04 -9.04
C GLU A 134 18.80 -13.05 -9.80
N ASN A 135 19.37 -13.77 -10.76
CA ASN A 135 18.60 -14.71 -11.61
C ASN A 135 18.67 -16.16 -11.07
N GLU A 136 19.73 -16.51 -10.35
CA GLU A 136 20.02 -17.85 -9.85
C GLU A 136 20.59 -17.75 -8.44
N LEU A 137 20.03 -18.52 -7.51
CA LEU A 137 20.45 -18.55 -6.11
C LEU A 137 21.12 -19.87 -5.75
N ASN A 138 22.36 -19.81 -5.27
CA ASN A 138 22.99 -20.95 -4.60
C ASN A 138 22.61 -20.97 -3.10
N THR A 139 21.58 -21.75 -2.75
CA THR A 139 21.11 -21.85 -1.36
C THR A 139 22.09 -22.52 -0.40
N ALA A 140 23.11 -23.25 -0.90
CA ALA A 140 24.15 -23.85 -0.05
C ALA A 140 25.08 -22.82 0.63
N LEU A 141 25.06 -21.57 0.14
CA LEU A 141 25.77 -20.43 0.75
C LEU A 141 24.95 -19.74 1.85
N LEU A 142 23.68 -20.12 2.01
CA LEU A 142 22.75 -19.50 2.96
C LEU A 142 22.77 -20.19 4.32
N ARG A 143 22.62 -19.40 5.38
CA ARG A 143 22.46 -19.86 6.76
C ARG A 143 21.50 -18.96 7.51
N LEU A 144 20.86 -19.49 8.56
CA LEU A 144 19.92 -18.76 9.39
C LEU A 144 20.44 -18.59 10.82
N LYS A 145 20.23 -17.39 11.37
CA LYS A 145 20.25 -17.17 12.81
C LYS A 145 18.84 -16.91 13.32
N VAL A 146 18.57 -17.34 14.56
CA VAL A 146 17.40 -16.96 15.35
C VAL A 146 17.89 -16.36 16.66
N ASN A 147 17.46 -15.13 16.97
CA ASN A 147 17.90 -14.36 18.14
C ASN A 147 19.43 -14.40 18.35
N GLU A 148 20.17 -14.05 17.28
CA GLU A 148 21.64 -14.07 17.20
C GLU A 148 22.37 -15.43 17.34
N GLN A 149 21.65 -16.53 17.57
CA GLN A 149 22.21 -17.88 17.57
C GLN A 149 22.07 -18.54 16.20
N TRP A 150 23.11 -19.25 15.75
CA TRP A 150 23.06 -20.09 14.54
C TRP A 150 22.14 -21.28 14.78
N VAL A 151 21.20 -21.53 13.85
CA VAL A 151 20.32 -22.71 13.91
C VAL A 151 20.74 -23.77 12.91
N SER A 152 20.71 -25.03 13.34
CA SER A 152 20.90 -26.17 12.45
C SER A 152 19.62 -26.40 11.64
N THR A 153 19.69 -26.21 10.33
CA THR A 153 18.60 -26.51 9.40
C THR A 153 19.02 -27.59 8.42
N ALA A 154 18.04 -28.21 7.74
CA ALA A 154 18.31 -28.81 6.44
C ALA A 154 18.84 -27.75 5.45
N ALA A 155 19.30 -28.17 4.28
CA ALA A 155 19.65 -27.24 3.20
C ALA A 155 18.46 -26.29 2.93
N ILE A 156 18.75 -24.98 2.86
CA ILE A 156 17.72 -23.95 2.73
C ILE A 156 17.01 -24.09 1.37
N SER A 157 15.68 -24.00 1.41
CA SER A 157 14.79 -24.15 0.26
C SER A 157 14.04 -22.86 -0.05
N GLU A 158 13.86 -22.58 -1.34
CA GLU A 158 13.00 -21.51 -1.88
C GLU A 158 11.56 -21.99 -2.13
N THR A 159 11.37 -23.31 -2.27
CA THR A 159 10.08 -23.94 -2.65
C THR A 159 9.35 -24.59 -1.48
N GLN A 160 9.98 -24.66 -0.31
CA GLN A 160 9.43 -25.26 0.90
C GLN A 160 9.66 -24.35 2.11
N VAL A 161 8.74 -24.36 3.05
CA VAL A 161 8.89 -23.64 4.32
C VAL A 161 10.02 -24.26 5.13
N ASN A 162 11.04 -23.46 5.43
CA ASN A 162 12.19 -23.84 6.22
C ASN A 162 11.78 -23.90 7.70
N ARG A 163 11.60 -25.12 8.22
CA ARG A 163 11.10 -25.34 9.59
C ARG A 163 12.25 -25.44 10.59
N ILE A 164 12.18 -24.64 11.65
CA ILE A 164 13.14 -24.62 12.76
C ILE A 164 12.39 -24.95 14.05
N ALA A 165 12.83 -25.98 14.77
CA ALA A 165 12.33 -26.30 16.08
C ALA A 165 13.43 -26.00 17.12
N LEU A 166 13.12 -25.11 18.05
CA LEU A 166 14.00 -24.75 19.17
C LEU A 166 13.62 -25.53 20.42
N ASP A 167 14.61 -26.19 21.01
CA ASP A 167 14.46 -26.91 22.28
C ASP A 167 14.36 -25.97 23.49
N GLU A 168 14.71 -24.70 23.35
CA GLU A 168 14.58 -23.69 24.41
C GLU A 168 13.25 -22.93 24.34
N THR A 169 12.89 -22.25 25.45
CA THR A 169 11.79 -21.30 25.49
C THR A 169 12.30 -19.91 25.15
N LEU A 170 11.70 -19.24 24.18
CA LEU A 170 11.98 -17.82 23.92
C LEU A 170 11.20 -16.90 24.86
N PRO A 171 11.68 -15.68 25.12
CA PRO A 171 10.90 -14.65 25.80
C PRO A 171 9.58 -14.39 25.06
N SER A 172 8.46 -14.48 25.78
CA SER A 172 7.16 -14.08 25.21
C SER A 172 7.15 -12.57 24.96
N PRO A 173 6.58 -12.10 23.84
CA PRO A 173 6.33 -10.67 23.68
C PRO A 173 5.33 -10.18 24.72
N THR A 174 5.33 -8.87 24.94
CA THR A 174 4.34 -8.16 25.77
C THR A 174 2.93 -8.28 25.19
N ASN A 175 1.92 -7.71 25.87
CA ASN A 175 0.58 -7.56 25.32
C ASN A 175 0.39 -6.23 24.55
N LEU A 176 1.47 -5.51 24.23
CA LEU A 176 1.40 -4.26 23.48
C LEU A 176 1.21 -4.52 21.97
N VAL A 177 0.21 -3.87 21.40
CA VAL A 177 -0.05 -3.75 19.96
C VAL A 177 0.20 -2.31 19.56
N GLN A 178 1.13 -2.09 18.63
CA GLN A 178 1.40 -0.76 18.08
C GLN A 178 0.84 -0.64 16.66
N ILE A 179 0.04 0.41 16.43
CA ILE A 179 -0.61 0.68 15.15
C ILE A 179 -0.24 2.09 14.70
N ALA A 180 0.41 2.21 13.55
CA ALA A 180 0.64 3.49 12.89
C ALA A 180 -0.35 3.66 11.72
N PHE A 181 -0.89 4.86 11.56
CA PHE A 181 -1.64 5.25 10.37
C PHE A 181 -0.82 6.25 9.56
N MET A 182 -0.31 5.80 8.42
CA MET A 182 0.31 6.65 7.42
C MET A 182 -0.77 7.04 6.41
N VAL A 183 -0.99 8.34 6.21
CA VAL A 183 -2.14 8.84 5.45
C VAL A 183 -1.70 9.96 4.53
N ASP A 184 -1.97 9.77 3.25
CA ASP A 184 -1.86 10.81 2.23
C ASP A 184 -2.85 11.95 2.53
N ALA A 185 -2.36 13.19 2.48
CA ALA A 185 -3.07 14.40 2.88
C ALA A 185 -3.04 15.49 1.80
N THR A 186 -2.82 15.09 0.56
CA THR A 186 -2.80 15.92 -0.66
C THR A 186 -4.21 16.32 -1.07
N GLY A 187 -4.33 17.23 -2.04
CA GLY A 187 -5.63 17.72 -2.50
C GLY A 187 -6.53 16.64 -3.13
N SER A 188 -5.97 15.61 -3.77
CA SER A 188 -6.74 14.55 -4.45
C SER A 188 -7.49 13.65 -3.47
N MET A 189 -6.91 13.41 -2.30
CA MET A 189 -7.55 12.70 -1.18
C MET A 189 -8.72 13.46 -0.53
N GLY A 190 -9.08 14.67 -0.99
CA GLY A 190 -10.04 15.56 -0.32
C GLY A 190 -11.41 14.93 -0.02
N ASP A 191 -11.97 14.18 -0.96
CA ASP A 191 -13.27 13.54 -0.79
C ASP A 191 -13.16 12.26 0.06
N GLU A 192 -12.18 11.39 -0.20
CA GLU A 192 -11.94 10.16 0.57
C GLU A 192 -11.50 10.41 2.03
N LEU A 193 -10.71 11.46 2.30
CA LEU A 193 -10.04 11.67 3.59
C LEU A 193 -11.03 11.88 4.74
N GLU A 194 -12.17 12.56 4.54
CA GLU A 194 -13.15 12.75 5.62
C GLU A 194 -13.84 11.43 6.01
N PHE A 195 -14.14 10.55 5.04
CA PHE A 195 -14.63 9.20 5.34
C PHE A 195 -13.55 8.35 6.00
N LEU A 196 -12.31 8.40 5.49
CA LEU A 196 -11.16 7.69 6.05
C LEU A 196 -10.93 8.08 7.51
N LYS A 197 -10.93 9.38 7.85
CA LYS A 197 -10.82 9.86 9.24
C LYS A 197 -11.90 9.23 10.14
N MET A 198 -13.14 9.07 9.66
CA MET A 198 -14.21 8.43 10.43
C MET A 198 -14.02 6.92 10.55
N ASP A 199 -13.57 6.24 9.50
CA ASP A 199 -13.22 4.82 9.54
C ASP A 199 -12.04 4.56 10.50
N LEU A 200 -10.97 5.35 10.46
CA LEU A 200 -9.83 5.26 11.39
C LEU A 200 -10.29 5.43 12.85
N LYS A 201 -11.14 6.43 13.13
CA LYS A 201 -11.73 6.62 14.47
C LYS A 201 -12.54 5.41 14.92
N LYS A 202 -13.34 4.81 14.03
CA LYS A 202 -14.12 3.59 14.31
C LYS A 202 -13.20 2.40 14.60
N VAL A 203 -12.19 2.16 13.75
CA VAL A 203 -11.20 1.08 13.92
C VAL A 203 -10.55 1.15 15.29
N ILE A 204 -10.02 2.31 15.67
CA ILE A 204 -9.31 2.47 16.94
C ILE A 204 -10.26 2.23 18.13
N ALA A 205 -11.50 2.73 18.07
CA ALA A 205 -12.50 2.54 19.11
C ALA A 205 -12.98 1.07 19.23
N GLU A 206 -13.05 0.31 18.13
CA GLU A 206 -13.47 -1.10 18.14
C GLU A 206 -12.36 -2.04 18.61
N VAL A 207 -11.11 -1.78 18.23
CA VAL A 207 -9.95 -2.53 18.72
C VAL A 207 -9.83 -2.40 20.24
N GLN A 208 -10.00 -1.19 20.79
CA GLN A 208 -10.00 -0.96 22.25
C GLN A 208 -11.14 -1.71 22.96
N LYS A 209 -12.34 -1.75 22.39
CA LYS A 209 -13.50 -2.44 22.99
C LYS A 209 -13.37 -3.95 23.00
N THR A 210 -12.70 -4.53 22.00
CA THR A 210 -12.79 -5.98 21.74
C THR A 210 -11.71 -6.83 22.40
N ASN A 211 -10.64 -6.24 22.94
CA ASN A 211 -9.62 -7.02 23.67
C ASN A 211 -9.11 -6.29 24.92
N THR A 212 -9.55 -6.72 26.10
CA THR A 212 -9.17 -6.16 27.41
C THR A 212 -7.80 -6.61 27.92
N GLN A 213 -7.15 -7.57 27.26
CA GLN A 213 -5.82 -8.06 27.64
C GLN A 213 -4.70 -7.39 26.85
N LEU A 214 -5.00 -6.85 25.68
CA LEU A 214 -4.05 -6.12 24.83
C LEU A 214 -3.99 -4.66 25.26
N LYS A 215 -2.78 -4.09 25.23
CA LYS A 215 -2.56 -2.65 25.28
C LYS A 215 -2.47 -2.14 23.87
N ILE A 216 -3.28 -1.16 23.51
CA ILE A 216 -3.30 -0.58 22.17
C ILE A 216 -2.60 0.76 22.22
N SER A 217 -1.55 0.93 21.43
CA SER A 217 -0.88 2.22 21.25
C SER A 217 -0.92 2.63 19.78
N THR A 218 -1.28 3.89 19.54
CA THR A 218 -1.50 4.42 18.19
C THR A 218 -0.58 5.61 17.91
N ALA A 219 -0.15 5.74 16.65
CA ALA A 219 0.63 6.85 16.12
C ALA A 219 0.10 7.22 14.72
N THR A 220 0.46 8.40 14.21
CA THR A 220 0.08 8.83 12.86
C THR A 220 1.23 9.50 12.12
N VAL A 221 1.23 9.37 10.80
CA VAL A 221 2.16 10.04 9.88
C VAL A 221 1.35 10.54 8.68
N PHE A 222 1.00 11.82 8.67
CA PHE A 222 0.39 12.45 7.50
C PHE A 222 1.49 13.02 6.61
N TYR A 223 1.32 12.89 5.30
CA TYR A 223 2.29 13.40 4.33
C TYR A 223 1.61 14.08 3.13
N ARG A 224 2.36 14.90 2.41
CA ARG A 224 2.01 15.54 1.13
C ARG A 224 3.25 15.54 0.23
N ASP A 225 3.42 16.50 -0.69
CA ASP A 225 4.64 16.58 -1.50
C ASP A 225 5.66 17.66 -1.07
N GLU A 226 6.83 17.60 -1.70
CA GLU A 226 7.91 18.58 -1.63
C GLU A 226 7.47 19.96 -2.15
N GLY A 227 7.31 20.93 -1.24
CA GLY A 227 6.91 22.30 -1.54
C GLY A 227 5.61 22.75 -0.89
N ASP A 228 4.86 21.81 -0.32
CA ASP A 228 3.65 22.09 0.47
C ASP A 228 3.93 22.70 1.85
N GLU A 229 2.87 23.11 2.54
CA GLU A 229 2.87 23.57 3.94
C GLU A 229 3.69 22.65 4.87
N TYR A 230 3.64 21.34 4.62
CA TYR A 230 4.51 20.33 5.21
C TYR A 230 4.63 19.14 4.25
N VAL A 231 5.81 18.51 4.21
CA VAL A 231 6.00 17.23 3.51
C VAL A 231 5.58 16.06 4.40
N VAL A 232 5.89 16.13 5.71
CA VAL A 232 5.47 15.12 6.70
C VAL A 232 5.12 15.79 8.04
N LYS A 233 4.05 15.32 8.68
CA LYS A 233 3.59 15.73 10.02
C LYS A 233 3.10 14.50 10.78
N HIS A 234 3.59 14.27 11.99
CA HIS A 234 3.33 13.03 12.73
C HIS A 234 2.84 13.26 14.16
N SER A 235 2.20 12.24 14.74
CA SER A 235 1.95 12.12 16.18
C SER A 235 2.68 10.89 16.73
N PRO A 236 3.35 11.00 17.89
CA PRO A 236 4.07 9.87 18.50
C PRO A 236 3.10 8.78 19.02
N PHE A 237 3.64 7.63 19.38
CA PHE A 237 2.87 6.56 20.01
C PHE A 237 2.28 6.99 21.35
N THR A 238 0.96 6.82 21.50
CA THR A 238 0.21 7.07 22.73
C THR A 238 -0.78 5.94 23.00
N GLU A 239 -1.04 5.61 24.27
CA GLU A 239 -2.17 4.75 24.68
C GLU A 239 -3.48 5.57 24.80
N ASP A 240 -3.41 6.90 24.77
CA ASP A 240 -4.58 7.78 24.75
C ASP A 240 -5.09 7.99 23.31
N ILE A 241 -6.03 7.14 22.94
CA ILE A 241 -6.74 7.14 21.66
C ILE A 241 -7.40 8.50 21.34
N ASN A 242 -7.78 9.30 22.34
CA ASN A 242 -8.40 10.60 22.08
C ASN A 242 -7.39 11.55 21.44
N GLN A 243 -6.12 11.55 21.87
CA GLN A 243 -5.06 12.37 21.26
C GLN A 243 -4.84 12.00 19.79
N THR A 244 -4.81 10.69 19.47
CA THR A 244 -4.71 10.22 18.09
C THR A 244 -5.91 10.65 17.26
N THR A 245 -7.13 10.46 17.76
CA THR A 245 -8.35 10.78 17.00
C THR A 245 -8.61 12.29 16.87
N GLU A 246 -8.15 13.09 17.83
CA GLU A 246 -8.10 14.55 17.75
C GLU A 246 -7.08 15.00 16.69
N PHE A 247 -5.85 14.48 16.74
CA PHE A 247 -4.82 14.77 15.74
C PHE A 247 -5.30 14.44 14.33
N ILE A 248 -5.90 13.26 14.12
CA ILE A 248 -6.51 12.86 12.84
C ILE A 248 -7.57 13.88 12.37
N SER A 249 -8.39 14.42 13.29
CA SER A 249 -9.43 15.40 12.91
C SER A 249 -8.92 16.80 12.57
N GLN A 250 -7.72 17.16 13.03
CA GLN A 250 -7.12 18.47 12.75
C GLN A 250 -6.41 18.55 11.38
N GLN A 251 -6.20 17.42 10.69
CA GLN A 251 -5.59 17.43 9.36
C GLN A 251 -6.61 17.82 8.29
N ARG A 252 -6.14 18.26 7.12
CA ARG A 252 -6.98 18.48 5.93
C ARG A 252 -6.20 18.07 4.68
N ALA A 253 -6.94 17.64 3.66
CA ALA A 253 -6.43 17.57 2.30
C ALA A 253 -6.06 18.99 1.84
N ASP A 254 -4.86 19.17 1.31
CA ASP A 254 -4.35 20.43 0.78
C ASP A 254 -3.05 20.14 0.01
N GLY A 255 -2.61 21.05 -0.85
CA GLY A 255 -1.34 20.87 -1.56
C GLY A 255 -1.34 19.75 -2.60
N GLY A 256 -0.14 19.23 -2.89
CA GLY A 256 0.17 18.45 -4.09
C GLY A 256 0.18 19.32 -5.36
N GLY A 257 0.29 18.70 -6.53
CA GLY A 257 0.14 19.41 -7.81
C GLY A 257 0.67 18.63 -9.01
N ASP A 258 1.85 18.03 -8.87
CA ASP A 258 2.25 16.90 -9.69
C ASP A 258 1.84 15.58 -9.04
N PHE A 259 1.55 14.59 -9.88
CA PHE A 259 1.40 13.18 -9.51
C PHE A 259 2.70 12.53 -10.01
N PRO A 260 3.71 12.33 -9.14
CA PRO A 260 3.64 11.52 -7.91
C PRO A 260 3.85 12.29 -6.58
N GLU A 261 3.79 11.59 -5.44
CA GLU A 261 3.78 12.14 -4.07
C GLU A 261 4.98 11.69 -3.19
N ALA A 262 5.20 12.30 -2.01
CA ALA A 262 6.38 12.04 -1.15
C ALA A 262 6.28 10.82 -0.19
N VAL A 263 5.76 9.68 -0.66
CA VAL A 263 5.56 8.45 0.15
C VAL A 263 6.85 7.94 0.82
N ASP A 264 8.03 8.19 0.24
CA ASP A 264 9.30 7.80 0.85
C ASP A 264 9.60 8.54 2.16
N LYS A 265 9.20 9.81 2.26
CA LYS A 265 9.36 10.63 3.46
C LYS A 265 8.50 10.11 4.60
N ALA A 266 7.28 9.68 4.28
CA ALA A 266 6.39 9.03 5.23
C ALA A 266 6.99 7.71 5.75
N LEU A 267 7.57 6.88 4.87
CA LEU A 267 8.24 5.62 5.24
C LEU A 267 9.51 5.84 6.09
N VAL A 268 10.28 6.89 5.81
CA VAL A 268 11.40 7.32 6.66
C VAL A 268 10.90 7.75 8.05
N GLN A 269 9.84 8.56 8.11
CA GLN A 269 9.25 9.00 9.38
C GLN A 269 8.65 7.84 10.19
N LEU A 270 8.03 6.85 9.53
CA LEU A 270 7.51 5.65 10.17
C LEU A 270 8.59 4.91 10.98
N ASN A 271 9.78 4.77 10.39
CA ASN A 271 10.91 4.09 11.03
C ASN A 271 11.55 4.89 12.19
N GLN A 272 11.23 6.18 12.30
CA GLN A 272 11.66 7.04 13.41
C GLN A 272 10.66 7.04 14.59
N LEU A 273 9.46 6.47 14.42
CA LEU A 273 8.51 6.30 15.54
C LEU A 273 9.08 5.34 16.58
N GLN A 274 8.69 5.53 17.84
CA GLN A 274 9.18 4.73 18.98
C GLN A 274 8.52 3.34 19.06
N TRP A 275 8.84 2.48 18.11
CA TRP A 275 8.45 1.07 18.10
C TRP A 275 9.14 0.30 19.23
N GLN A 276 8.35 -0.41 20.03
CA GLN A 276 8.82 -1.21 21.17
C GLN A 276 9.28 -2.59 20.67
N PRO A 277 10.56 -3.00 20.85
CA PRO A 277 11.08 -4.27 20.32
C PRO A 277 10.40 -5.54 20.88
N GLU A 278 9.72 -5.42 22.02
CA GLU A 278 8.99 -6.47 22.74
C GLU A 278 7.46 -6.37 22.56
N ALA A 279 6.95 -5.42 21.77
CA ALA A 279 5.55 -5.41 21.34
C ALA A 279 5.17 -6.74 20.67
N ARG A 280 3.93 -7.19 20.90
CA ARG A 280 3.33 -8.39 20.30
C ARG A 280 3.28 -8.32 18.79
N THR A 281 2.87 -7.15 18.30
CA THR A 281 2.70 -6.89 16.88
C THR A 281 2.84 -5.40 16.62
N ARG A 282 3.27 -5.08 15.40
CA ARG A 282 3.53 -3.74 14.91
C ARG A 282 2.93 -3.66 13.53
N ILE A 283 1.94 -2.79 13.36
CA ILE A 283 1.15 -2.68 12.13
C ILE A 283 1.22 -1.24 11.68
N ALA A 284 1.46 -1.01 10.39
CA ALA A 284 1.38 0.31 9.78
C ALA A 284 0.44 0.22 8.58
N PHE A 285 -0.69 0.93 8.66
CA PHE A 285 -1.56 1.10 7.50
C PHE A 285 -1.03 2.27 6.66
N LEU A 286 -0.78 2.03 5.37
CA LEU A 286 -0.32 3.05 4.42
C LEU A 286 -1.46 3.37 3.46
N VAL A 287 -2.14 4.49 3.67
CA VAL A 287 -3.30 4.91 2.87
C VAL A 287 -2.87 5.97 1.87
N LEU A 288 -3.10 5.72 0.57
CA LEU A 288 -2.62 6.54 -0.54
C LEU A 288 -3.46 6.37 -1.82
N ASP A 289 -3.53 7.43 -2.63
CA ASP A 289 -4.13 7.48 -3.97
C ASP A 289 -3.09 7.71 -5.11
N ALA A 290 -1.82 7.98 -4.76
CA ALA A 290 -0.76 8.29 -5.72
C ALA A 290 0.53 7.45 -5.53
N PRO A 291 1.33 7.25 -6.60
CA PRO A 291 2.67 6.65 -6.51
C PRO A 291 3.67 7.56 -5.79
N PRO A 292 4.78 6.99 -5.28
CA PRO A 292 5.97 7.76 -5.00
C PRO A 292 6.66 8.27 -6.27
N HIS A 293 7.43 9.35 -6.12
CA HIS A 293 8.34 9.86 -7.15
C HIS A 293 9.30 8.77 -7.69
N ASN A 294 9.22 8.44 -8.97
CA ASN A 294 10.15 7.48 -9.60
C ASN A 294 11.51 8.13 -9.89
N LYS A 295 12.28 8.33 -8.82
CA LYS A 295 13.65 8.90 -8.81
C LYS A 295 14.57 7.91 -8.05
N PRO A 296 15.81 7.63 -8.49
CA PRO A 296 16.67 6.63 -7.85
C PRO A 296 16.85 6.80 -6.34
N ALA A 297 16.98 8.05 -5.85
CA ALA A 297 17.09 8.34 -4.43
C ALA A 297 15.82 7.99 -3.63
N VAL A 298 14.63 8.18 -4.23
CA VAL A 298 13.33 7.86 -3.64
C VAL A 298 13.14 6.34 -3.59
N ILE A 299 13.50 5.63 -4.67
CA ILE A 299 13.54 4.16 -4.69
C ILE A 299 14.43 3.63 -3.57
N SER A 300 15.68 4.09 -3.46
CA SER A 300 16.59 3.65 -2.38
C SER A 300 16.08 4.00 -0.98
N SER A 301 15.39 5.14 -0.82
CA SER A 301 14.73 5.55 0.44
C SER A 301 13.61 4.59 0.84
N ILE A 302 12.76 4.18 -0.11
CA ILE A 302 11.71 3.17 0.09
C ILE A 302 12.32 1.80 0.43
N GLN A 303 13.29 1.33 -0.37
CA GLN A 303 13.96 0.03 -0.15
C GLN A 303 14.60 -0.06 1.24
N TYR A 304 15.34 0.97 1.65
CA TYR A 304 15.91 1.07 2.99
C TYR A 304 14.82 1.03 4.06
N SER A 305 13.74 1.79 3.86
CA SER A 305 12.67 1.92 4.85
C SER A 305 11.88 0.62 5.02
N VAL A 306 11.60 -0.08 3.93
CA VAL A 306 10.93 -1.40 3.92
C VAL A 306 11.80 -2.46 4.59
N LYS A 307 13.12 -2.45 4.34
CA LYS A 307 14.07 -3.37 5.00
C LYS A 307 14.13 -3.14 6.51
N THR A 308 14.17 -1.88 6.93
CA THR A 308 14.13 -1.50 8.35
C THR A 308 12.79 -1.89 8.99
N ALA A 309 11.67 -1.70 8.30
CA ALA A 309 10.36 -2.13 8.77
C ALA A 309 10.28 -3.65 8.99
N ALA A 310 10.76 -4.44 8.02
CA ALA A 310 10.83 -5.89 8.12
C ALA A 310 11.68 -6.35 9.32
N ALA A 311 12.89 -5.79 9.48
CA ALA A 311 13.80 -6.11 10.59
C ALA A 311 13.22 -5.76 11.97
N SER A 312 12.44 -4.66 12.05
CA SER A 312 11.69 -4.26 13.25
C SER A 312 10.43 -5.11 13.50
N GLY A 313 10.02 -5.95 12.55
CA GLY A 313 8.77 -6.72 12.60
C GLY A 313 7.52 -5.86 12.43
N ILE A 314 7.63 -4.73 11.73
CA ILE A 314 6.52 -3.85 11.37
C ILE A 314 5.89 -4.40 10.09
N LYS A 315 4.61 -4.76 10.16
CA LYS A 315 3.80 -5.17 9.00
C LYS A 315 3.27 -3.93 8.30
N LEU A 316 3.76 -3.65 7.10
CA LEU A 316 3.19 -2.61 6.24
C LEU A 316 1.96 -3.19 5.54
N ILE A 317 0.82 -2.51 5.69
CA ILE A 317 -0.46 -2.85 5.06
C ILE A 317 -0.89 -1.65 4.21
N PRO A 318 -0.54 -1.62 2.91
CA PRO A 318 -1.06 -0.62 2.01
C PRO A 318 -2.58 -0.74 1.88
N VAL A 319 -3.25 0.40 1.87
CA VAL A 319 -4.68 0.60 1.66
C VAL A 319 -4.79 1.59 0.50
N VAL A 320 -4.78 1.08 -0.73
CA VAL A 320 -4.85 1.96 -1.91
C VAL A 320 -6.27 2.47 -2.11
N ALA A 321 -6.38 3.76 -2.42
CA ALA A 321 -7.62 4.44 -2.75
C ALA A 321 -7.82 4.51 -4.27
N SER A 322 -8.51 5.54 -4.76
CA SER A 322 -8.58 5.86 -6.18
C SER A 322 -7.22 6.34 -6.72
N GLY A 323 -7.13 6.83 -7.96
CA GLY A 323 -5.92 7.47 -8.52
C GLY A 323 -4.76 6.54 -8.93
N ILE A 324 -4.49 5.45 -8.19
CA ILE A 324 -3.30 4.62 -8.41
C ILE A 324 -3.29 3.86 -9.74
N ASP A 325 -2.09 3.60 -10.26
CA ASP A 325 -1.87 2.80 -11.46
C ASP A 325 -1.40 1.36 -11.15
N LYS A 326 -1.22 0.54 -12.19
CA LYS A 326 -0.78 -0.85 -12.06
C LYS A 326 0.65 -0.98 -11.52
N THR A 327 1.51 -0.04 -11.85
CA THR A 327 2.90 0.04 -11.37
C THR A 327 2.92 0.27 -9.85
N THR A 328 2.02 1.12 -9.36
CA THR A 328 1.80 1.44 -7.94
C THR A 328 1.19 0.27 -7.17
N GLU A 329 0.17 -0.41 -7.73
CA GLU A 329 -0.39 -1.64 -7.15
C GLU A 329 0.72 -2.64 -6.82
N PHE A 330 1.62 -2.91 -7.77
CA PHE A 330 2.68 -3.89 -7.56
C PHE A 330 3.74 -3.42 -6.56
N LEU A 331 4.10 -2.13 -6.54
CA LEU A 331 4.94 -1.58 -5.48
C LEU A 331 4.35 -1.84 -4.09
N MET A 332 3.06 -1.54 -3.91
CA MET A 332 2.37 -1.76 -2.65
C MET A 332 2.34 -3.24 -2.27
N ARG A 333 2.11 -4.14 -3.23
CA ARG A 333 2.19 -5.59 -3.01
C ARG A 333 3.59 -6.05 -2.63
N PHE A 334 4.65 -5.51 -3.25
CA PHE A 334 6.04 -5.77 -2.85
C PHE A 334 6.31 -5.33 -1.41
N ILE A 335 5.90 -4.12 -1.04
CA ILE A 335 6.01 -3.57 0.33
C ILE A 335 5.32 -4.46 1.36
N ALA A 336 4.10 -4.93 1.06
CA ALA A 336 3.34 -5.84 1.92
C ALA A 336 4.06 -7.19 2.09
N MET A 337 4.54 -7.81 0.99
CA MET A 337 5.24 -9.09 1.04
C MET A 337 6.55 -9.02 1.83
N TYR A 338 7.37 -7.97 1.60
CA TYR A 338 8.66 -7.81 2.30
C TYR A 338 8.52 -7.70 3.82
N THR A 339 7.36 -7.24 4.31
CA THR A 339 7.10 -7.03 5.73
C THR A 339 6.17 -8.08 6.36
N ASN A 340 5.89 -9.18 5.66
CA ASN A 340 4.95 -10.22 6.10
C ASN A 340 3.54 -9.64 6.41
N GLY A 341 3.13 -8.63 5.64
CA GLY A 341 1.86 -7.93 5.71
C GLY A 341 0.81 -8.48 4.74
N THR A 342 -0.07 -7.61 4.25
CA THR A 342 -1.13 -7.91 3.28
C THR A 342 -1.46 -6.66 2.47
N TYR A 343 -2.07 -6.82 1.29
CA TYR A 343 -2.48 -5.70 0.44
C TYR A 343 -3.98 -5.44 0.59
N VAL A 344 -4.37 -4.18 0.73
CA VAL A 344 -5.77 -3.73 0.82
C VAL A 344 -6.03 -2.68 -0.25
N PHE A 345 -7.22 -2.73 -0.84
CA PHE A 345 -7.65 -1.80 -1.87
C PHE A 345 -9.11 -1.40 -1.63
N ILE A 346 -9.42 -0.11 -1.76
CA ILE A 346 -10.79 0.40 -1.73
C ILE A 346 -11.50 0.01 -3.04
N THR A 347 -12.82 -0.16 -2.97
CA THR A 347 -13.66 -0.63 -4.08
C THR A 347 -14.90 0.25 -4.27
N ASP A 348 -15.33 0.37 -5.52
CA ASP A 348 -16.46 1.23 -5.94
C ASP A 348 -17.83 0.82 -5.33
N HIS A 349 -17.95 -0.32 -4.63
CA HIS A 349 -19.21 -0.84 -4.08
C HIS A 349 -19.92 0.11 -3.09
N SER A 350 -19.17 1.03 -2.46
CA SER A 350 -19.72 2.06 -1.57
C SER A 350 -20.23 3.30 -2.29
N GLY A 351 -19.81 3.53 -3.54
CA GLY A 351 -20.04 4.77 -4.27
C GLY A 351 -19.35 6.01 -3.68
N ILE A 352 -18.32 5.81 -2.85
CA ILE A 352 -17.53 6.88 -2.21
C ILE A 352 -16.17 6.98 -2.90
N GLY A 353 -15.70 8.21 -3.12
CA GLY A 353 -14.44 8.50 -3.78
C GLY A 353 -14.54 8.48 -5.31
N ASN A 354 -13.39 8.65 -5.96
CA ASN A 354 -13.27 8.50 -7.41
C ASN A 354 -13.27 7.01 -7.80
N LYS A 355 -13.28 6.71 -9.11
CA LYS A 355 -13.23 5.33 -9.59
C LYS A 355 -11.92 4.64 -9.16
N HIS A 356 -12.03 3.45 -8.58
CA HIS A 356 -10.91 2.66 -8.11
C HIS A 356 -10.30 1.78 -9.21
N LEU A 357 -9.03 1.42 -9.05
CA LEU A 357 -8.33 0.48 -9.92
C LEU A 357 -8.88 -0.93 -9.68
N GLU A 358 -9.33 -1.62 -10.73
CA GLU A 358 -9.66 -3.05 -10.65
C GLU A 358 -8.38 -3.83 -10.31
N PRO A 359 -8.27 -4.52 -9.17
CA PRO A 359 -7.01 -5.09 -8.68
C PRO A 359 -6.57 -6.32 -9.48
N SER A 360 -5.26 -6.52 -9.71
CA SER A 360 -4.71 -7.68 -10.42
C SER A 360 -4.50 -8.88 -9.47
N VAL A 361 -5.56 -9.25 -8.77
CA VAL A 361 -5.63 -10.28 -7.72
C VAL A 361 -6.60 -11.40 -8.09
N GLY A 362 -6.74 -12.42 -7.23
CA GLY A 362 -7.74 -13.48 -7.41
C GLY A 362 -9.14 -13.06 -6.96
N GLU A 363 -10.00 -14.04 -6.69
CA GLU A 363 -11.29 -13.76 -6.02
C GLU A 363 -11.05 -13.20 -4.61
N TYR A 364 -11.84 -12.20 -4.23
CA TYR A 364 -11.75 -11.51 -2.94
C TYR A 364 -13.14 -11.22 -2.36
N GLN A 365 -13.20 -11.05 -1.05
CA GLN A 365 -14.41 -10.62 -0.35
C GLN A 365 -14.43 -9.08 -0.24
N VAL A 366 -15.61 -8.49 -0.48
CA VAL A 366 -15.87 -7.07 -0.20
C VAL A 366 -16.35 -6.93 1.24
N GLU A 367 -15.66 -6.11 2.02
CA GLU A 367 -15.99 -5.77 3.42
C GLU A 367 -16.08 -4.25 3.59
N LYS A 368 -16.56 -3.76 4.73
CA LYS A 368 -16.34 -2.35 5.10
C LYS A 368 -14.88 -2.15 5.49
N LEU A 369 -14.28 -1.04 5.09
CA LEU A 369 -12.86 -0.77 5.33
C LEU A 369 -12.51 -0.83 6.83
N SER A 370 -13.33 -0.21 7.69
CA SER A 370 -13.12 -0.30 9.15
C SER A 370 -13.21 -1.74 9.67
N ASP A 371 -14.21 -2.52 9.24
CA ASP A 371 -14.38 -3.91 9.70
C ASP A 371 -13.19 -4.78 9.26
N LEU A 372 -12.73 -4.59 8.02
CA LEU A 372 -11.55 -5.23 7.43
C LEU A 372 -10.26 -4.87 8.20
N MET A 373 -10.05 -3.59 8.52
CA MET A 373 -8.90 -3.14 9.31
C MET A 373 -8.92 -3.71 10.74
N VAL A 374 -10.09 -3.75 11.40
CA VAL A 374 -10.25 -4.39 12.71
C VAL A 374 -9.95 -5.89 12.64
N ARG A 375 -10.42 -6.57 11.58
CA ARG A 375 -10.13 -7.99 11.32
C ARG A 375 -8.64 -8.23 11.11
N LEU A 376 -7.94 -7.36 10.39
CA LEU A 376 -6.49 -7.44 10.19
C LEU A 376 -5.69 -7.19 11.46
N ILE A 377 -6.09 -6.22 12.29
CA ILE A 377 -5.44 -5.97 13.59
C ILE A 377 -5.53 -7.22 14.47
N LYS A 378 -6.71 -7.84 14.56
CA LYS A 378 -6.90 -9.12 15.28
C LYS A 378 -6.06 -10.25 14.70
N LYS A 379 -6.11 -10.48 13.38
CA LYS A 379 -5.32 -11.50 12.64
C LYS A 379 -3.83 -11.47 12.98
N TYR A 380 -3.28 -10.30 13.28
CA TYR A 380 -1.86 -10.12 13.60
C TYR A 380 -1.56 -9.90 15.09
N SER A 381 -2.55 -9.78 15.97
CA SER A 381 -2.37 -9.59 17.42
C SER A 381 -2.79 -10.77 18.28
N GLU A 382 -3.59 -11.70 17.76
CA GLU A 382 -4.14 -12.86 18.49
C GLU A 382 -3.55 -14.18 17.96
#